data_AF-A0A6L5EG51-F1
#
_entry.id   AF-A0A6L5EG51-F1
#
_cell.length_a   1.000
_cell.length_b   1.000
_cell.length_c   1.000
_cell.angle_alpha   90.00
_cell.angle_beta   90.00
_cell.angle_gamma   90.00
#
_symmetry.space_group_name_H-M   'P 1'
#
loop_
_entity.id
_entity.type
_entity.pdbx_description
1 polymer ?
#
loop_
_entity_poly.entity_id
_entity_poly.type
_entity_poly.pdbx_seq_one_letter_code
_entity_poly.pdbx_strand_id
1 'polypeptide(L)'
;MTPDLYRAIQNRDSEMLSRIAGDSYDDRKVVNTDAEELVDMLFENLMQVFPASTQTNLRTDDDIRVAKQQWIAAFAESGITSREQLSAGMQKARSSQSPFWPSPGQFISWCRDGSGALGVSVDDIMSEYWRWRKLVFRYPTSEQFPWRDKNPLYYHVCLELRRRGTDGQLSEKELIRTAGDILHDWEKRALSGKPVPPIRRALSAPKVAAGPTPAEMLMAKYKQRKDAGLI
;
A
#
# COMPACT_ATOMS: atom_id res chain seq x y z
N MET A 1 -2.22 -37.27 5.29
CA MET A 1 -2.75 -38.07 4.16
C MET A 1 -3.85 -38.96 4.68
N THR A 2 -5.05 -38.87 4.11
CA THR A 2 -6.24 -39.60 4.59
C THR A 2 -6.24 -41.05 4.09
N PRO A 3 -6.76 -42.02 4.88
CA PRO A 3 -6.82 -43.44 4.49
C PRO A 3 -7.64 -43.70 3.21
N ASP A 4 -8.56 -42.80 2.87
CA ASP A 4 -9.37 -42.88 1.66
C ASP A 4 -8.57 -42.62 0.37
N LEU A 5 -7.55 -41.75 0.45
CA LEU A 5 -6.67 -41.42 -0.67
C LEU A 5 -5.77 -42.61 -1.04
N TYR A 6 -5.33 -43.38 -0.04
CA TYR A 6 -4.59 -44.63 -0.25
C TYR A 6 -5.43 -45.69 -0.96
N ARG A 7 -6.71 -45.85 -0.58
CA ARG A 7 -7.62 -46.79 -1.24
C ARG A 7 -7.90 -46.40 -2.69
N ALA A 8 -8.09 -45.10 -2.96
CA ALA A 8 -8.32 -44.58 -4.30
C ALA A 8 -7.13 -44.85 -5.25
N ILE A 9 -5.90 -44.67 -4.76
CA ILE A 9 -4.67 -44.96 -5.53
C ILE A 9 -4.52 -46.46 -5.78
N GLN A 10 -4.75 -47.29 -4.77
CA GLN A 10 -4.56 -48.74 -4.86
C GLN A 10 -5.55 -49.41 -5.83
N ASN A 11 -6.78 -48.89 -5.90
CA ASN A 11 -7.82 -49.39 -6.80
C ASN A 11 -7.85 -48.70 -8.17
N ARG A 12 -6.93 -47.77 -8.44
CA ARG A 12 -6.91 -46.92 -9.66
C ARG A 12 -8.28 -46.31 -9.98
N ASP A 13 -9.01 -45.91 -8.94
CA ASP A 13 -10.35 -45.34 -9.08
C ASP A 13 -10.23 -43.86 -9.44
N SER A 14 -10.29 -43.57 -10.73
CA SER A 14 -10.18 -42.21 -11.26
C SER A 14 -11.32 -41.30 -10.81
N GLU A 15 -12.51 -41.83 -10.50
CA GLU A 15 -13.61 -41.02 -9.98
C GLU A 15 -13.38 -40.60 -8.54
N MET A 16 -12.93 -41.54 -7.69
CA MET A 16 -12.65 -41.24 -6.29
C MET A 16 -11.49 -40.24 -6.16
N LEU A 17 -10.46 -40.38 -6.99
CA LEU A 17 -9.37 -39.40 -7.08
C LEU A 17 -9.86 -38.03 -7.56
N SER A 18 -10.75 -37.98 -8.55
CA SER A 18 -11.34 -36.73 -9.04
C SER A 18 -12.14 -36.01 -7.96
N ARG A 19 -12.92 -36.74 -7.14
CA ARG A 19 -13.67 -36.16 -6.03
C ARG A 19 -12.76 -35.62 -4.92
N ILE A 20 -11.74 -36.38 -4.52
CA ILE A 20 -10.78 -35.96 -3.49
C ILE A 20 -9.93 -34.75 -3.95
N ALA A 21 -9.57 -34.72 -5.24
CA ALA A 21 -8.86 -33.59 -5.83
C ALA A 21 -9.77 -32.35 -6.00
N GLY A 22 -11.05 -32.55 -6.33
CA GLY A 22 -12.03 -31.48 -6.47
C GLY A 22 -12.33 -30.73 -5.16
N ASP A 23 -12.34 -31.44 -4.03
CA ASP A 23 -12.55 -30.86 -2.69
C ASP A 23 -11.38 -29.97 -2.23
N SER A 24 -10.19 -30.14 -2.83
CA SER A 24 -8.99 -29.35 -2.50
C SER A 24 -8.93 -28.00 -3.21
N TYR A 25 -9.90 -27.69 -4.09
CA TYR A 25 -9.94 -26.45 -4.88
C TYR A 25 -10.92 -25.39 -4.34
N ASP A 26 -11.57 -25.62 -3.19
CA ASP A 26 -12.56 -24.70 -2.63
C ASP A 26 -11.99 -23.65 -1.65
N ASP A 27 -10.67 -23.64 -1.43
CA ASP A 27 -10.02 -22.67 -0.53
C ASP A 27 -9.92 -21.25 -1.12
N ARG A 28 -10.28 -21.08 -2.41
CA ARG A 28 -10.37 -19.75 -3.05
C ARG A 28 -11.71 -19.05 -2.85
N LYS A 29 -12.76 -19.77 -2.45
CA LYS A 29 -14.10 -19.20 -2.25
C LYS A 29 -14.27 -18.55 -0.89
N VAL A 30 -13.53 -19.01 0.12
CA VAL A 30 -13.65 -18.56 1.51
C VAL A 30 -13.23 -17.09 1.70
N VAL A 31 -12.36 -16.55 0.82
CA VAL A 31 -11.97 -15.14 0.86
C VAL A 31 -12.99 -14.22 0.15
N ASN A 32 -13.98 -14.79 -0.55
CA ASN A 32 -14.89 -14.02 -1.40
C ASN A 32 -16.25 -13.71 -0.76
N THR A 33 -16.64 -14.41 0.31
CA THR A 33 -17.98 -14.22 0.91
C THR A 33 -18.15 -12.84 1.52
N ASP A 34 -17.16 -12.38 2.29
CA ASP A 34 -17.17 -11.05 2.90
C ASP A 34 -17.07 -9.93 1.84
N ALA A 35 -16.34 -10.17 0.75
CA ALA A 35 -16.19 -9.22 -0.35
C ALA A 35 -17.48 -9.12 -1.19
N GLU A 36 -18.14 -10.24 -1.45
CA GLU A 36 -19.43 -10.32 -2.12
C GLU A 36 -20.51 -9.56 -1.33
N GLU A 37 -20.61 -9.78 -0.01
CA GLU A 37 -21.56 -9.03 0.83
C GLU A 37 -21.30 -7.52 0.84
N LEU A 38 -20.02 -7.11 0.87
CA LEU A 38 -19.65 -5.69 0.82
C LEU A 38 -19.99 -5.05 -0.52
N VAL A 39 -19.78 -5.75 -1.63
CA VAL A 39 -20.15 -5.25 -2.96
C VAL A 39 -21.65 -5.24 -3.16
N ASP A 40 -22.37 -6.20 -2.58
CA ASP A 40 -23.84 -6.24 -2.61
C ASP A 40 -24.44 -5.03 -1.91
N MET A 41 -24.01 -4.75 -0.67
CA MET A 41 -24.40 -3.55 0.06
C MET A 41 -24.00 -2.27 -0.68
N LEU A 42 -22.83 -2.25 -1.33
CA LEU A 42 -22.37 -1.10 -2.11
C LEU A 42 -23.30 -0.83 -3.32
N PHE A 43 -23.64 -1.88 -4.07
CA PHE A 43 -24.51 -1.79 -5.23
C PHE A 43 -25.91 -1.30 -4.84
N GLU A 44 -26.49 -1.84 -3.78
CA GLU A 44 -27.79 -1.37 -3.27
C GLU A 44 -27.76 0.12 -2.92
N ASN A 45 -26.71 0.56 -2.21
CA ASN A 45 -26.57 1.96 -1.84
C ASN A 45 -26.33 2.86 -3.06
N LEU A 46 -25.52 2.45 -4.02
CA LEU A 46 -25.32 3.19 -5.27
C LEU A 46 -26.63 3.30 -6.06
N MET A 47 -27.46 2.24 -6.09
CA MET A 47 -28.78 2.22 -6.76
C MET A 47 -29.74 3.25 -6.16
N GLN A 48 -29.66 3.47 -4.86
CA GLN A 48 -30.44 4.52 -4.18
C GLN A 48 -29.94 5.93 -4.51
N VAL A 49 -28.63 6.12 -4.64
CA VAL A 49 -28.02 7.44 -4.93
C VAL A 49 -28.21 7.86 -6.39
N PHE A 50 -28.20 6.89 -7.32
CA PHE A 50 -28.35 7.15 -8.75
C PHE A 50 -29.60 6.46 -9.32
N PRO A 51 -30.81 6.98 -9.05
CA PRO A 51 -32.07 6.33 -9.44
C PRO A 51 -32.29 6.25 -10.97
N ALA A 52 -31.45 6.89 -11.79
CA ALA A 52 -31.49 6.76 -13.24
C ALA A 52 -30.73 5.53 -13.79
N SER A 53 -29.93 4.83 -12.95
CA SER A 53 -29.17 3.66 -13.38
C SER A 53 -30.04 2.42 -13.60
N THR A 54 -31.13 2.30 -12.84
CA THR A 54 -32.20 1.31 -13.03
C THR A 54 -32.93 1.48 -14.36
N GLN A 55 -32.80 2.65 -15.02
CA GLN A 55 -33.50 2.95 -16.26
C GLN A 55 -32.69 2.62 -17.54
N THR A 56 -31.37 2.39 -17.42
CA THR A 56 -30.48 2.29 -18.59
C THR A 56 -29.82 0.92 -18.77
N ASN A 57 -29.05 0.40 -17.80
CA ASN A 57 -28.21 -0.80 -17.98
C ASN A 57 -28.35 -1.90 -16.91
N LEU A 58 -29.05 -1.67 -15.79
CA LEU A 58 -29.22 -2.63 -14.69
C LEU A 58 -30.70 -3.02 -14.56
N ARG A 59 -31.25 -3.69 -15.57
CA ARG A 59 -32.68 -4.03 -15.65
C ARG A 59 -33.01 -5.42 -15.11
N THR A 60 -32.08 -6.36 -15.24
CA THR A 60 -32.31 -7.77 -14.92
C THR A 60 -31.34 -8.22 -13.83
N ASP A 61 -31.76 -9.17 -13.00
CA ASP A 61 -30.90 -9.76 -11.96
C ASP A 61 -29.60 -10.34 -12.53
N ASP A 62 -29.63 -10.83 -13.77
CA ASP A 62 -28.45 -11.36 -14.46
C ASP A 62 -27.47 -10.25 -14.89
N ASP A 63 -27.97 -9.07 -15.30
CA ASP A 63 -27.13 -7.91 -15.62
C ASP A 63 -26.44 -7.37 -14.35
N ILE A 64 -27.16 -7.37 -13.23
CA ILE A 64 -26.64 -6.99 -11.92
C ILE A 64 -25.55 -7.97 -11.48
N ARG A 65 -25.76 -9.26 -11.66
CA ARG A 65 -24.77 -10.30 -11.30
C ARG A 65 -23.47 -10.14 -12.08
N VAL A 66 -23.55 -9.91 -13.40
CA VAL A 66 -22.36 -9.68 -14.24
C VAL A 66 -21.66 -8.38 -13.86
N ALA A 67 -22.41 -7.31 -13.59
CA ALA A 67 -21.85 -6.05 -13.14
C ALA A 67 -21.12 -6.18 -11.78
N LYS A 68 -21.72 -6.89 -10.81
CA LYS A 68 -21.10 -7.18 -9.51
C LYS A 68 -19.78 -7.93 -9.68
N GLN A 69 -19.74 -8.96 -10.53
CA GLN A 69 -18.50 -9.70 -10.81
C GLN A 69 -17.41 -8.80 -11.40
N GLN A 70 -17.75 -7.92 -12.34
CA GLN A 70 -16.79 -6.97 -12.89
C GLN A 70 -16.28 -5.97 -11.84
N TRP A 71 -17.15 -5.50 -10.95
CA TRP A 71 -16.76 -4.59 -9.87
C TRP A 71 -15.88 -5.26 -8.82
N ILE A 72 -16.20 -6.51 -8.43
CA ILE A 72 -15.35 -7.31 -7.52
C ILE A 72 -13.96 -7.49 -8.14
N ALA A 73 -13.89 -7.87 -9.42
CA ALA A 73 -12.61 -8.00 -10.12
C ALA A 73 -11.84 -6.67 -10.17
N ALA A 74 -12.50 -5.56 -10.52
CA ALA A 74 -11.87 -4.25 -10.58
C ALA A 74 -11.37 -3.77 -9.20
N PHE A 75 -12.11 -4.04 -8.13
CA PHE A 75 -11.68 -3.75 -6.75
C PHE A 75 -10.51 -4.61 -6.31
N ALA A 76 -10.53 -5.91 -6.61
CA ALA A 76 -9.43 -6.82 -6.32
C ALA A 76 -8.14 -6.41 -7.06
N GLU A 77 -8.24 -6.07 -8.35
CA GLU A 77 -7.12 -5.58 -9.17
C GLU A 77 -6.58 -4.23 -8.67
N SER A 78 -7.48 -3.36 -8.19
CA SER A 78 -7.13 -2.01 -7.74
C SER A 78 -6.77 -1.91 -6.25
N GLY A 79 -6.84 -3.02 -5.51
CA GLY A 79 -6.55 -3.09 -4.08
C GLY A 79 -7.59 -2.42 -3.16
N ILE A 80 -8.82 -2.18 -3.64
CA ILE A 80 -9.90 -1.61 -2.81
C ILE A 80 -10.49 -2.74 -1.96
N THR A 81 -10.13 -2.77 -0.68
CA THR A 81 -10.48 -3.87 0.24
C THR A 81 -10.99 -3.39 1.59
N SER A 82 -10.93 -2.08 1.86
CA SER A 82 -11.33 -1.50 3.13
C SER A 82 -12.70 -0.85 3.06
N ARG A 83 -13.51 -1.04 4.12
CA ARG A 83 -14.84 -0.43 4.26
C ARG A 83 -14.75 1.10 4.28
N GLU A 84 -13.67 1.66 4.82
CA GLU A 84 -13.42 3.10 4.86
C GLU A 84 -13.26 3.69 3.45
N GLN A 85 -12.51 3.00 2.57
CA GLN A 85 -12.34 3.39 1.17
C GLN A 85 -13.69 3.42 0.43
N LEU A 86 -14.51 2.38 0.62
CA LEU A 86 -15.85 2.31 0.03
C LEU A 86 -16.79 3.39 0.58
N SER A 87 -16.73 3.68 1.89
CA SER A 87 -17.50 4.75 2.54
C SER A 87 -17.13 6.13 1.98
N ALA A 88 -15.84 6.38 1.77
CA ALA A 88 -15.36 7.64 1.19
C ALA A 88 -15.78 7.78 -0.29
N GLY A 89 -15.70 6.69 -1.06
CA GLY A 89 -16.24 6.61 -2.42
C GLY A 89 -17.74 6.91 -2.46
N MET A 90 -18.51 6.35 -1.52
CA MET A 90 -19.94 6.61 -1.36
C MET A 90 -20.27 8.04 -0.95
N GLN A 91 -19.45 8.69 -0.13
CA GLN A 91 -19.62 10.10 0.21
C GLN A 91 -19.45 10.99 -1.03
N LYS A 92 -18.46 10.69 -1.87
CA LYS A 92 -18.25 11.38 -3.14
C LYS A 92 -19.36 11.10 -4.15
N ALA A 93 -19.85 9.86 -4.20
CA ALA A 93 -21.00 9.48 -5.01
C ALA A 93 -22.25 10.29 -4.65
N ARG A 94 -22.56 10.44 -3.36
CA ARG A 94 -23.68 11.29 -2.89
C ARG A 94 -23.51 12.78 -3.21
N SER A 95 -22.27 13.25 -3.27
CA SER A 95 -21.95 14.64 -3.61
C SER A 95 -21.88 14.89 -5.12
N SER A 96 -21.92 13.82 -5.93
CA SER A 96 -21.89 13.91 -7.39
C SER A 96 -23.19 14.50 -7.89
N GLN A 97 -23.08 15.53 -8.74
CA GLN A 97 -24.24 16.12 -9.44
C GLN A 97 -24.64 15.31 -10.69
N SER A 98 -23.87 14.27 -11.04
CA SER A 98 -24.18 13.41 -12.20
C SER A 98 -25.34 12.47 -11.84
N PRO A 99 -26.39 12.39 -12.67
CA PRO A 99 -27.47 11.42 -12.48
C PRO A 99 -27.09 10.00 -12.97
N PHE A 100 -25.97 9.85 -13.68
CA PHE A 100 -25.53 8.59 -14.27
C PHE A 100 -24.70 7.74 -13.31
N TRP A 101 -24.84 6.41 -13.46
CA TRP A 101 -24.04 5.43 -12.74
C TRP A 101 -22.54 5.63 -13.01
N PRO A 102 -21.68 5.63 -11.98
CA PRO A 102 -20.24 5.74 -12.19
C PRO A 102 -19.68 4.46 -12.83
N SER A 103 -18.63 4.61 -13.64
CA SER A 103 -17.85 3.44 -14.07
C SER A 103 -17.07 2.85 -12.89
N PRO A 104 -16.66 1.56 -12.94
CA PRO A 104 -15.82 0.96 -11.89
C PRO A 104 -14.56 1.80 -11.63
N GLY A 105 -13.87 2.24 -12.69
CA GLY A 105 -12.68 3.08 -12.57
C GLY A 105 -12.93 4.46 -11.95
N GLN A 106 -14.09 5.07 -12.24
CA GLN A 106 -14.49 6.34 -11.63
C GLN A 106 -14.84 6.18 -10.14
N PHE A 107 -15.50 5.09 -9.77
CA PHE A 107 -15.77 4.82 -8.36
C PHE A 107 -14.48 4.49 -7.60
N ILE A 108 -13.56 3.74 -8.21
CA ILE A 108 -12.23 3.46 -7.66
C ILE A 108 -11.44 4.75 -7.43
N SER A 109 -11.49 5.72 -8.36
CA SER A 109 -10.83 7.01 -8.14
C SER A 109 -11.45 7.77 -6.98
N TRP A 110 -12.77 7.72 -6.79
CA TRP A 110 -13.41 8.31 -5.61
C TRP A 110 -13.02 7.62 -4.30
N CYS A 111 -12.88 6.30 -4.31
CA CYS A 111 -12.39 5.54 -3.16
C CYS A 111 -10.94 5.91 -2.81
N ARG A 112 -10.11 6.21 -3.83
CA ARG A 112 -8.71 6.63 -3.66
C ARG A 112 -8.57 8.09 -3.26
N ASP A 113 -9.36 8.98 -3.85
CA ASP A 113 -9.38 10.41 -3.54
C ASP A 113 -10.02 10.69 -2.16
N GLY A 114 -10.80 9.75 -1.65
CA GLY A 114 -11.30 9.72 -0.29
C GLY A 114 -10.22 9.32 0.72
N SER A 115 -8.96 9.69 0.44
CA SER A 115 -7.74 9.35 1.17
C SER A 115 -7.65 10.04 2.54
N GLY A 116 -8.68 9.83 3.35
CA GLY A 116 -8.80 10.28 4.72
C GLY A 116 -8.53 11.77 4.93
N ALA A 117 -8.29 12.16 6.19
CA ALA A 117 -8.04 13.55 6.56
C ALA A 117 -6.71 14.10 6.00
N LEU A 118 -5.83 13.22 5.49
CA LEU A 118 -4.47 13.55 5.07
C LEU A 118 -4.26 13.55 3.56
N GLY A 119 -5.24 13.14 2.77
CA GLY A 119 -5.16 13.13 1.31
C GLY A 119 -4.19 12.09 0.73
N VAL A 120 -3.78 11.08 1.50
CA VAL A 120 -2.81 10.05 1.10
C VAL A 120 -3.41 8.65 1.25
N SER A 121 -3.32 7.81 0.21
CA SER A 121 -3.80 6.43 0.27
C SER A 121 -2.70 5.44 0.69
N VAL A 122 -3.10 4.21 1.07
CA VAL A 122 -2.15 3.12 1.37
C VAL A 122 -1.31 2.77 0.15
N ASP A 123 -1.88 2.80 -1.06
CA ASP A 123 -1.16 2.53 -2.30
C ASP A 123 -0.08 3.59 -2.57
N ASP A 124 -0.38 4.87 -2.30
CA ASP A 124 0.60 5.95 -2.39
C ASP A 124 1.76 5.75 -1.41
N ILE A 125 1.47 5.34 -0.18
CA ILE A 125 2.48 5.03 0.84
C ILE A 125 3.36 3.87 0.38
N MET A 126 2.77 2.78 -0.10
CA MET A 126 3.51 1.60 -0.55
C MET A 126 4.38 1.92 -1.75
N SER A 127 3.83 2.65 -2.73
CA SER A 127 4.58 3.13 -3.90
C SER A 127 5.78 3.98 -3.51
N GLU A 128 5.59 4.94 -2.59
CA GLU A 128 6.67 5.80 -2.11
C GLU A 128 7.69 5.04 -1.25
N TYR A 129 7.24 4.08 -0.44
CA TYR A 129 8.08 3.19 0.36
C TYR A 129 9.03 2.37 -0.52
N TRP A 130 8.52 1.76 -1.59
CA TRP A 130 9.34 1.01 -2.53
C TRP A 130 10.31 1.91 -3.30
N ARG A 131 9.86 3.10 -3.71
CA ARG A 131 10.72 4.11 -4.36
C ARG A 131 11.87 4.53 -3.44
N TRP A 132 11.57 4.84 -2.19
CA TRP A 132 12.56 5.19 -1.18
C TRP A 132 13.51 4.02 -0.92
N ARG A 133 13.01 2.81 -0.65
CA ARG A 133 13.87 1.63 -0.40
C ARG A 133 14.82 1.34 -1.55
N LYS A 134 14.38 1.55 -2.80
CA LYS A 134 15.21 1.39 -4.00
C LYS A 134 16.28 2.47 -4.14
N LEU A 135 16.00 3.71 -3.72
CA LEU A 135 16.87 4.87 -3.97
C LEU A 135 17.59 5.39 -2.73
N VAL A 136 17.31 4.85 -1.54
CA VAL A 136 17.83 5.36 -0.26
C VAL A 136 19.35 5.41 -0.23
N PHE A 137 20.03 4.45 -0.87
CA PHE A 137 21.49 4.42 -0.96
C PHE A 137 22.10 5.62 -1.71
N ARG A 138 21.32 6.34 -2.52
CA ARG A 138 21.78 7.54 -3.25
C ARG A 138 21.81 8.78 -2.37
N TYR A 139 21.19 8.74 -1.20
CA TYR A 139 21.06 9.88 -0.30
C TYR A 139 21.79 9.58 1.01
N PRO A 140 22.54 10.54 1.59
CA PRO A 140 23.25 10.33 2.85
C PRO A 140 22.33 9.95 4.01
N THR A 141 21.13 10.53 4.06
CA THR A 141 20.13 10.26 5.09
C THR A 141 18.72 10.27 4.49
N SER A 142 17.77 9.63 5.16
CA SER A 142 16.35 9.64 4.75
C SER A 142 15.70 11.02 4.88
N GLU A 143 16.30 11.93 5.66
CA GLU A 143 15.88 13.34 5.77
C GLU A 143 16.22 14.17 4.52
N GLN A 144 17.20 13.72 3.74
CA GLN A 144 17.62 14.34 2.49
C GLN A 144 16.94 13.72 1.26
N PHE A 145 16.19 12.64 1.45
CA PHE A 145 15.43 12.00 0.38
C PHE A 145 14.30 12.94 -0.11
N PRO A 146 14.11 13.08 -1.44
CA PRO A 146 13.07 13.93 -2.01
C PRO A 146 11.71 13.23 -1.98
N TRP A 147 11.07 13.22 -0.80
CA TRP A 147 9.72 12.69 -0.60
C TRP A 147 8.71 13.34 -1.56
N ARG A 148 7.76 12.53 -2.05
CA ARG A 148 6.68 12.98 -2.96
C ARG A 148 5.99 14.22 -2.39
N ASP A 149 5.82 15.23 -3.25
CA ASP A 149 5.20 16.53 -2.94
C ASP A 149 5.79 17.26 -1.72
N LYS A 150 7.01 16.90 -1.30
CA LYS A 150 7.63 17.35 -0.04
C LYS A 150 6.74 17.07 1.19
N ASN A 151 5.88 16.07 1.12
CA ASN A 151 4.95 15.72 2.19
C ASN A 151 5.70 14.98 3.32
N PRO A 152 5.76 15.53 4.55
CA PRO A 152 6.42 14.90 5.68
C PRO A 152 5.80 13.58 6.13
N LEU A 153 4.53 13.32 5.76
CA LEU A 153 3.83 12.09 6.13
C LEU A 153 4.56 10.87 5.60
N TYR A 154 4.99 10.90 4.33
CA TYR A 154 5.71 9.78 3.73
C TYR A 154 7.00 9.45 4.48
N TYR A 155 7.74 10.46 4.94
CA TYR A 155 8.95 10.26 5.72
C TYR A 155 8.67 9.47 7.01
N HIS A 156 7.69 9.92 7.80
CA HIS A 156 7.38 9.29 9.08
C HIS A 156 6.83 7.87 8.89
N VAL A 157 5.86 7.72 7.99
CA VAL A 157 5.19 6.44 7.72
C VAL A 157 6.17 5.43 7.13
N CYS A 158 6.98 5.79 6.13
CA CYS A 158 7.89 4.84 5.50
C CYS A 158 9.02 4.38 6.44
N LEU A 159 9.53 5.26 7.29
CA LEU A 159 10.52 4.90 8.30
C LEU A 159 9.93 3.95 9.35
N GLU A 160 8.72 4.26 9.82
CA GLU A 160 8.01 3.41 10.77
C GLU A 160 7.68 2.04 10.16
N LEU A 161 7.21 2.02 8.91
CA LEU A 161 6.92 0.81 8.15
C LEU A 161 8.16 -0.06 7.97
N ARG A 162 9.32 0.54 7.64
CA ARG A 162 10.60 -0.19 7.56
C ARG A 162 10.97 -0.83 8.90
N ARG A 163 10.81 -0.09 9.99
CA ARG A 163 11.12 -0.57 11.34
C ARG A 163 10.22 -1.76 11.70
N ARG A 164 8.90 -1.58 11.65
CA ARG A 164 7.92 -2.64 11.95
C ARG A 164 8.10 -3.86 11.03
N GLY A 165 8.36 -3.63 9.74
CA GLY A 165 8.60 -4.70 8.76
C GLY A 165 9.88 -5.50 9.03
N THR A 166 10.95 -4.83 9.47
CA THR A 166 12.23 -5.51 9.80
C THR A 166 12.12 -6.26 11.12
N ASP A 167 11.54 -5.63 12.15
CA ASP A 167 11.38 -6.21 13.49
C ASP A 167 10.45 -7.43 13.45
N GLY A 168 9.38 -7.38 12.66
CA GLY A 168 8.37 -8.43 12.56
C GLY A 168 8.54 -9.42 11.41
N GLN A 169 9.57 -9.26 10.57
CA GLN A 169 9.78 -10.07 9.35
C GLN A 169 8.51 -10.19 8.47
N LEU A 170 7.79 -9.08 8.32
CA LEU A 170 6.46 -9.08 7.71
C LEU A 170 6.51 -9.48 6.24
N SER A 171 5.54 -10.28 5.82
CA SER A 171 5.24 -10.53 4.42
C SER A 171 4.72 -9.27 3.72
N GLU A 172 4.69 -9.27 2.39
CA GLU A 172 4.19 -8.12 1.62
C GLU A 172 2.73 -7.78 1.96
N LYS A 173 1.87 -8.80 2.14
CA LYS A 173 0.47 -8.60 2.56
C LYS A 173 0.36 -7.96 3.94
N GLU A 174 1.16 -8.43 4.90
CA GLU A 174 1.19 -7.85 6.24
C GLU A 174 1.77 -6.44 6.26
N LEU A 175 2.72 -6.15 5.37
CA LEU A 175 3.29 -4.82 5.20
C LEU A 175 2.24 -3.82 4.70
N ILE A 176 1.44 -4.20 3.70
CA ILE A 176 0.32 -3.39 3.19
C ILE A 176 -0.70 -3.13 4.31
N ARG A 177 -1.07 -4.18 5.06
CA ARG A 177 -1.98 -4.04 6.21
C ARG A 177 -1.42 -3.07 7.26
N THR A 178 -0.15 -3.24 7.62
CA THR A 178 0.54 -2.38 8.60
C THR A 178 0.62 -0.94 8.12
N ALA A 179 0.80 -0.70 6.82
CA ALA A 179 0.78 0.64 6.24
C ALA A 179 -0.61 1.30 6.41
N GLY A 180 -1.69 0.52 6.22
CA GLY A 180 -3.05 0.95 6.51
C GLY A 180 -3.26 1.32 7.98
N ASP A 181 -2.82 0.47 8.91
CA ASP A 181 -2.94 0.71 10.36
C ASP A 181 -2.17 1.99 10.78
N ILE A 182 -0.95 2.18 10.28
CA ILE A 182 -0.15 3.38 10.56
C ILE A 182 -0.85 4.63 10.00
N LEU A 183 -1.33 4.59 8.75
CA LEU A 183 -2.02 5.72 8.14
C LEU A 183 -3.27 6.11 8.95
N HIS A 184 -4.07 5.14 9.38
CA HIS A 184 -5.25 5.37 10.22
C HIS A 184 -4.91 6.09 11.54
N ASP A 185 -3.83 5.68 12.20
CA ASP A 185 -3.39 6.34 13.43
C ASP A 185 -2.91 7.79 13.17
N TRP A 186 -2.26 8.03 12.04
CA TRP A 186 -1.88 9.38 11.60
C TRP A 186 -3.10 10.25 11.28
N GLU A 187 -4.14 9.69 10.65
CA GLU A 187 -5.39 10.40 10.37
C GLU A 187 -6.13 10.77 11.66
N LYS A 188 -6.26 9.84 12.61
CA LYS A 188 -6.82 10.14 13.94
C LYS A 188 -6.05 11.26 14.63
N ARG A 189 -4.72 11.22 14.56
CA ARG A 189 -3.85 12.27 15.11
C ARG A 189 -4.11 13.61 14.43
N ALA A 190 -4.23 13.64 13.10
CA ALA A 190 -4.53 14.85 12.35
C ALA A 190 -5.91 15.43 12.72
N LEU A 191 -6.94 14.58 12.82
CA LEU A 191 -8.28 14.95 13.28
C LEU A 191 -8.29 15.48 14.71
N SER A 192 -7.39 15.00 15.58
CA SER A 192 -7.21 15.55 16.94
C SER A 192 -6.52 16.92 16.98
N GLY A 193 -6.27 17.54 15.82
CA GLY A 193 -5.63 18.86 15.70
C GLY A 193 -4.11 18.83 15.83
N LYS A 194 -3.48 17.65 15.80
CA LYS A 194 -2.02 17.50 15.84
C LYS A 194 -1.47 17.29 14.42
N PRO A 195 -0.85 18.31 13.79
CA PRO A 195 -0.36 18.18 12.43
C PRO A 195 0.84 17.22 12.33
N VAL A 196 1.11 16.76 11.11
CA VAL A 196 2.29 15.95 10.80
C VAL A 196 3.56 16.76 11.06
N PRO A 197 4.50 16.29 11.90
CA PRO A 197 5.73 17.02 12.18
C PRO A 197 6.59 17.24 10.92
N PRO A 198 7.24 18.39 10.76
CA PRO A 198 8.17 18.61 9.65
C PRO A 198 9.42 17.73 9.79
N ILE A 199 10.02 17.38 8.66
CA ILE A 199 11.29 16.65 8.60
C ILE A 199 12.39 17.57 9.14
N ARG A 200 12.95 17.24 10.30
CA ARG A 200 14.06 17.98 10.89
C ARG A 200 15.36 17.42 10.31
N ARG A 201 16.20 18.29 9.75
CA ARG A 201 17.52 17.90 9.23
C ARG A 201 18.56 18.09 10.31
N ALA A 202 19.31 17.04 10.65
CA ALA A 202 20.47 17.19 11.53
C ALA A 202 21.49 18.12 10.86
N LEU A 203 21.84 19.21 11.52
CA LEU A 203 22.93 20.08 11.08
C LEU A 203 24.24 19.27 11.18
N SER A 204 25.07 19.33 10.14
CA SER A 204 26.42 18.76 10.22
C SER A 204 27.16 19.37 11.40
N ALA A 205 27.79 18.53 12.21
CA ALA A 205 28.65 18.99 13.30
C ALA A 205 29.66 20.01 12.74
N PRO A 206 29.93 21.11 13.48
CA PRO A 206 30.91 22.09 13.03
C PRO A 206 32.23 21.37 12.75
N LYS A 207 32.78 21.57 11.56
CA LYS A 207 34.08 21.03 11.19
C LYS A 207 35.13 21.71 12.08
N VAL A 208 35.46 21.09 13.20
CA VAL A 208 36.66 21.46 13.96
C VAL A 208 37.83 21.34 13.00
N ALA A 209 38.67 22.37 12.91
CA ALA A 209 39.86 22.34 12.07
C ALA A 209 40.70 21.13 12.49
N ALA A 210 40.61 20.05 11.71
CA ALA A 210 41.48 18.91 11.90
C ALA A 210 42.90 19.43 11.64
N GLY A 211 43.77 19.35 12.65
CA GLY A 211 45.18 19.62 12.46
C GLY A 211 45.76 18.75 11.33
N PRO A 212 46.98 19.05 10.86
CA PRO A 212 47.58 18.33 9.75
C PRO A 212 47.57 16.82 10.02
N THR A 213 47.04 16.06 9.06
CA THR A 213 46.98 14.61 9.14
C THR A 213 48.41 14.03 9.24
N PRO A 214 48.60 12.83 9.81
CA PRO A 214 49.90 12.17 9.84
C PRO A 214 50.54 12.05 8.44
N ALA A 215 49.73 11.83 7.41
CA ALA A 215 50.19 11.79 6.03
C ALA A 215 50.71 13.16 5.54
N GLU A 216 50.00 14.25 5.85
CA GLU A 216 50.44 15.61 5.52
C GLU A 216 51.72 15.99 6.29
N MET A 217 51.85 15.59 7.55
CA MET A 217 53.08 15.79 8.33
C MET A 217 54.27 15.02 7.73
N LEU A 218 54.06 13.77 7.32
CA LEU A 218 55.11 12.97 6.65
C LEU A 218 55.49 13.55 5.30
N MET A 219 54.52 14.03 4.52
CA MET A 219 54.77 14.70 3.24
C MET A 219 55.52 16.02 3.42
N ALA A 220 55.20 16.79 4.46
CA ALA A 220 55.93 18.00 4.82
C ALA A 220 57.38 17.69 5.22
N LYS A 221 57.61 16.65 6.03
CA LYS A 221 58.96 16.17 6.37
C LYS A 221 59.72 15.70 5.14
N TYR A 222 59.06 14.99 4.22
CA TYR A 222 59.68 14.56 2.97
C TYR A 222 60.11 15.75 2.11
N LYS A 223 59.23 16.75 1.92
CA LYS A 223 59.54 17.98 1.18
C LYS A 223 60.72 18.72 1.81
N GLN A 224 60.73 18.89 3.13
CA GLN A 224 61.85 19.50 3.85
C GLN A 224 63.18 18.77 3.61
N ARG A 225 63.17 17.42 3.64
CA ARG A 225 64.38 16.63 3.41
C ARG A 225 64.85 16.71 1.96
N LYS A 226 63.94 16.77 0.99
CA LYS A 226 64.23 16.97 -0.42
C LYS A 226 64.84 18.36 -0.68
N ASP A 227 64.24 19.41 -0.13
CA ASP A 227 64.72 20.79 -0.29
C ASP A 227 66.08 21.00 0.38
N ALA A 228 66.38 20.25 1.44
CA ALA A 228 67.69 20.22 2.10
C ALA A 228 68.73 19.31 1.41
N GLY A 229 68.39 18.65 0.29
CA GLY A 229 69.31 17.77 -0.45
C GLY A 229 69.69 16.48 0.27
N LEU A 230 68.90 16.06 1.27
CA LEU A 230 69.14 14.85 2.06
C LEU A 230 68.53 13.58 1.45
N ILE A 231 67.75 13.73 0.37
CA ILE A 231 67.07 12.68 -0.41
C ILE A 231 66.96 13.14 -1.86
#